data_AF-A0A5B6ZV24-F1
#
_entry.id   AF-A0A5B6ZV24-F1
#
_cell.length_a   1.000
_cell.length_b   1.000
_cell.length_c   1.000
_cell.angle_alpha   90.00
_cell.angle_beta   90.00
_cell.angle_gamma   90.00
#
_symmetry.space_group_name_H-M   'P 1'
#
loop_
_entity.id
_entity.type
_entity.pdbx_description
1 polymer ?
#
loop_
_entity_poly.entity_id
_entity_poly.type
_entity_poly.pdbx_seq_one_letter_code
_entity_poly.pdbx_strand_id
1 'polypeptide(L)'
;MGKGVLAISSDASPYLRSYAHCSKGRGGVTLLLINLSNQTNFQITVRNIMNINLRVKEETNHRKRLLMHGLKKTVSWVGSKASDGTSFREEYHLTPKDGDLRTKTMLLNGTPLQLTDAGDIPSLNPVLVDVRSPISIAPLSIKFVALHNFEAPGCA
;
A
#
# COMPACT_ATOMS: atom_id res chain seq x y z
N MET A 1 4.08 10.03 -3.33
CA MET A 1 3.17 9.82 -4.48
C MET A 1 3.75 10.53 -5.70
N GLY A 2 3.62 9.93 -6.89
CA GLY A 2 4.08 10.45 -8.18
C GLY A 2 2.95 11.05 -9.03
N LYS A 3 3.23 11.31 -10.31
CA LYS A 3 2.30 11.99 -11.25
C LYS A 3 1.18 11.08 -11.78
N GLY A 4 1.46 9.81 -12.04
CA GLY A 4 0.45 8.86 -12.52
C GLY A 4 -0.58 8.54 -11.43
N VAL A 5 -1.86 8.82 -11.70
CA VAL A 5 -2.99 8.48 -10.82
C VAL A 5 -3.50 7.08 -11.19
N LEU A 6 -3.88 6.28 -10.20
CA LEU A 6 -4.42 4.93 -10.40
C LEU A 6 -5.84 4.83 -9.84
N ALA A 7 -6.72 4.16 -10.57
CA ALA A 7 -8.00 3.72 -10.03
C ALA A 7 -7.78 2.64 -8.96
N ILE A 8 -8.57 2.69 -7.89
CA ILE A 8 -8.63 1.65 -6.85
C ILE A 8 -10.04 1.09 -6.79
N SER A 9 -10.15 -0.23 -6.65
CA SER A 9 -11.40 -0.90 -6.27
C SER A 9 -11.26 -1.36 -4.82
N SER A 10 -12.31 -1.16 -4.02
CA SER A 10 -12.32 -1.50 -2.60
C SER A 10 -13.73 -1.82 -2.13
N ASP A 11 -13.82 -2.85 -1.29
CA ASP A 11 -14.97 -3.31 -0.52
C ASP A 11 -15.00 -2.76 0.92
N ALA A 12 -14.08 -1.85 1.24
CA ALA A 12 -13.92 -1.30 2.58
C ALA A 12 -15.03 -0.30 2.97
N SER A 13 -15.13 -0.03 4.27
CA SER A 13 -16.05 0.93 4.86
C SER A 13 -15.93 2.33 4.24
N PRO A 14 -17.03 3.09 4.03
CA PRO A 14 -16.98 4.46 3.52
C PRO A 14 -16.21 5.45 4.43
N TYR A 15 -15.90 5.07 5.67
CA TYR A 15 -15.01 5.82 6.55
C TYR A 15 -13.52 5.66 6.22
N LEU A 16 -13.13 4.71 5.36
CA LEU A 16 -11.76 4.56 4.87
C LEU A 16 -11.66 5.07 3.42
N ARG A 17 -11.15 6.30 3.25
CA ARG A 17 -10.85 6.82 1.90
C ARG A 17 -9.46 6.34 1.47
N SER A 18 -9.36 5.81 0.26
CA SER A 18 -8.13 5.23 -0.28
C SER A 18 -7.83 5.79 -1.66
N TYR A 19 -6.58 6.18 -1.90
CA TYR A 19 -6.11 6.76 -3.16
C TYR A 19 -4.79 6.09 -3.57
N ALA A 20 -4.59 5.87 -4.86
CA ALA A 20 -3.41 5.19 -5.39
C ALA A 20 -2.76 6.03 -6.49
N HIS A 21 -1.43 6.19 -6.42
CA HIS A 21 -0.62 6.82 -7.46
C HIS A 21 0.61 5.94 -7.73
N CYS A 22 1.21 6.06 -8.91
CA CYS A 22 2.56 5.57 -9.14
C CYS A 22 3.54 6.19 -8.14
N SER A 23 4.61 5.48 -7.78
CA SER A 23 5.65 5.99 -6.88
C SER A 23 6.47 7.11 -7.54
N LYS A 24 7.00 8.03 -6.71
CA LYS A 24 7.85 9.14 -7.19
C LYS A 24 9.31 8.66 -7.25
N GLY A 25 9.94 8.75 -8.42
CA GLY A 25 11.37 8.49 -8.60
C GLY A 25 11.80 7.02 -8.52
N ARG A 26 10.86 6.07 -8.38
CA ARG A 26 11.10 4.62 -8.36
C ARG A 26 9.85 3.87 -8.78
N GLY A 27 10.02 2.70 -9.39
CA GLY A 27 8.92 1.84 -9.83
C GLY A 27 8.05 1.33 -8.67
N GLY A 28 6.77 1.13 -8.94
CA GLY A 28 5.77 0.70 -7.96
C GLY A 28 4.70 1.75 -7.66
N VAL A 29 4.00 1.58 -6.53
CA VAL A 29 2.79 2.32 -6.19
C VAL A 29 2.91 2.95 -4.80
N THR A 30 2.45 4.20 -4.66
CA THR A 30 2.22 4.83 -3.35
C THR A 30 0.71 4.94 -3.10
N LEU A 31 0.25 4.38 -1.99
CA LEU A 31 -1.10 4.55 -1.47
C LEU A 31 -1.16 5.72 -0.48
N LEU A 32 -2.32 6.39 -0.44
CA LEU A 32 -2.75 7.29 0.62
C LEU A 32 -4.05 6.74 1.18
N LEU A 33 -4.05 6.46 2.49
CA LEU A 33 -5.17 5.94 3.26
C LEU A 33 -5.58 7.00 4.29
N ILE A 34 -6.87 7.30 4.39
CA ILE A 34 -7.42 8.27 5.36
C ILE A 34 -8.55 7.58 6.11
N ASN A 35 -8.34 7.36 7.40
CA ASN A 35 -9.35 6.80 8.30
C ASN A 35 -10.14 7.94 8.97
N LEU A 36 -11.43 8.02 8.66
CA LEU A 36 -12.38 9.00 9.19
C LEU A 36 -13.29 8.42 10.29
N SER A 37 -13.11 7.14 10.65
CA SER A 37 -13.76 6.56 11.83
C SER A 37 -13.04 7.02 13.10
N ASN A 38 -13.80 7.33 14.13
CA ASN A 38 -13.32 7.66 15.48
C ASN A 38 -13.10 6.42 16.38
N GLN A 39 -13.53 5.25 15.93
CA GLN A 39 -13.55 4.02 16.74
C GLN A 39 -12.92 2.80 16.03
N THR A 40 -12.81 2.82 14.70
CA THR A 40 -12.37 1.65 13.92
C THR A 40 -10.89 1.71 13.59
N ASN A 41 -10.13 0.71 14.03
CA ASN A 41 -8.82 0.40 13.45
C ASN A 41 -9.07 -0.47 12.21
N PHE A 42 -8.68 -0.01 11.01
CA PHE A 42 -8.83 -0.81 9.79
C PHE A 42 -7.59 -1.67 9.54
N GLN A 43 -7.82 -2.91 9.12
CA GLN A 43 -6.80 -3.85 8.64
C GLN A 43 -7.02 -4.08 7.14
N ILE A 44 -6.04 -3.76 6.30
CA ILE A 44 -6.20 -3.65 4.85
C ILE A 44 -5.22 -4.61 4.16
N THR A 45 -5.70 -5.36 3.16
CA THR A 45 -4.84 -6.19 2.29
C THR A 45 -4.87 -5.66 0.87
N VAL A 46 -3.70 -5.40 0.27
CA VAL A 46 -3.58 -4.86 -1.08
C VAL A 46 -3.43 -6.00 -2.07
N ARG A 47 -4.15 -5.96 -3.19
CA ARG A 47 -4.14 -7.00 -4.24
C ARG A 47 -4.00 -6.36 -5.61
N ASN A 48 -3.30 -7.04 -6.52
CA ASN A 48 -3.27 -6.64 -7.93
C ASN A 48 -4.51 -7.18 -8.64
N ILE A 49 -5.30 -6.29 -9.27
CA ILE A 49 -6.51 -6.69 -10.00
C ILE A 49 -6.16 -7.61 -11.19
N MET A 50 -4.98 -7.46 -11.80
CA MET A 50 -4.52 -8.35 -12.88
C MET A 50 -4.36 -9.82 -12.42
N ASN A 51 -4.15 -10.06 -11.12
CA ASN A 51 -4.06 -11.41 -10.56
C ASN A 51 -5.44 -11.99 -10.15
N ILE A 52 -6.53 -11.22 -10.22
CA ILE A 52 -7.89 -11.67 -9.84
C ILE A 52 -8.52 -12.50 -10.97
N ASN A 53 -8.25 -12.15 -12.23
CA ASN A 53 -8.78 -12.87 -13.41
C ASN A 53 -8.30 -14.32 -13.56
N LEU A 54 -7.41 -14.80 -12.67
CA LEU A 54 -6.94 -16.20 -12.60
C LEU A 54 -7.81 -17.11 -11.72
N ARG A 55 -9.01 -16.68 -11.31
CA ARG A 55 -9.93 -17.45 -10.44
C ARG A 55 -11.30 -17.76 -11.06
N VAL A 56 -11.43 -17.76 -12.38
CA VAL A 56 -12.69 -18.08 -13.08
C VAL A 56 -12.53 -19.33 -13.94
N LYS A 57 -12.65 -20.51 -13.30
CA LYS A 57 -13.28 -21.76 -13.79
C LYS A 57 -12.77 -23.01 -13.06
N GLU A 58 -13.63 -23.57 -12.23
CA GLU A 58 -13.89 -25.02 -12.19
C GLU A 58 -15.42 -25.17 -12.24
N GLU A 59 -16.03 -26.08 -12.99
CA GLU A 59 -15.47 -26.97 -14.03
C GLU A 59 -15.26 -26.17 -15.37
N THR A 60 -15.42 -26.62 -16.64
CA THR A 60 -16.06 -27.78 -17.28
C THR A 60 -15.17 -28.46 -18.34
N ASN A 61 -15.32 -29.78 -18.48
CA ASN A 61 -14.68 -30.58 -19.51
C ASN A 61 -15.11 -30.19 -20.93
N HIS A 62 -14.16 -29.80 -21.79
CA HIS A 62 -13.70 -30.65 -22.91
C HIS A 62 -12.70 -29.95 -23.86
N ARG A 63 -11.78 -30.75 -24.43
CA ARG A 63 -11.01 -30.53 -25.68
C ARG A 63 -10.44 -29.11 -25.95
N LYS A 64 -9.17 -28.90 -25.55
CA LYS A 64 -8.02 -28.94 -26.50
C LYS A 64 -6.67 -28.77 -25.77
N ARG A 65 -5.72 -29.64 -26.08
CA ARG A 65 -4.34 -29.57 -25.59
C ARG A 65 -3.51 -28.68 -26.52
N LEU A 66 -3.27 -27.43 -26.12
CA LEU A 66 -2.32 -26.54 -26.78
C LEU A 66 -1.35 -25.92 -25.74
N LEU A 67 -0.10 -26.38 -25.82
CA LEU A 67 1.13 -25.77 -25.30
C LEU A 67 1.18 -25.40 -23.81
N MET A 68 1.78 -26.30 -23.03
CA MET A 68 2.29 -26.01 -21.68
C MET A 68 3.53 -25.10 -21.76
N HIS A 69 3.42 -23.84 -21.37
CA HIS A 69 4.55 -23.00 -20.96
C HIS A 69 4.13 -22.10 -19.78
N GLY A 70 4.95 -22.03 -18.72
CA GLY A 70 4.74 -21.09 -17.61
C GLY A 70 3.97 -21.62 -16.37
N LEU A 71 4.04 -22.92 -16.05
CA LEU A 71 3.47 -23.45 -14.81
C LEU A 71 4.25 -22.98 -13.55
N LYS A 72 3.90 -21.80 -13.01
CA LYS A 72 4.08 -21.35 -11.61
C LYS A 72 3.63 -19.88 -11.45
N LYS A 73 2.47 -19.61 -10.85
CA LYS A 73 2.13 -18.26 -10.33
C LYS A 73 1.17 -18.25 -9.13
N THR A 74 1.34 -19.19 -8.21
CA THR A 74 0.52 -19.35 -6.99
C THR A 74 1.05 -18.52 -5.82
N VAL A 75 1.29 -17.22 -6.00
CA VAL A 75 1.81 -16.33 -4.94
C VAL A 75 1.12 -14.97 -4.94
N SER A 76 0.64 -14.54 -3.77
CA SER A 76 0.25 -13.15 -3.52
C SER A 76 1.50 -12.25 -3.53
N TRP A 77 1.65 -11.44 -4.57
CA TRP A 77 2.76 -10.51 -4.77
C TRP A 77 4.17 -11.13 -4.69
N VAL A 78 4.56 -11.88 -5.72
CA VAL A 78 5.98 -12.03 -6.10
C VAL A 78 6.12 -11.76 -7.60
N GLY A 79 6.79 -10.66 -7.94
CA GLY A 79 7.22 -10.37 -9.30
C GLY A 79 8.42 -11.26 -9.68
N SER A 80 8.51 -11.67 -10.94
CA SER A 80 9.37 -12.79 -11.42
C SER A 80 10.90 -12.57 -11.34
N LYS A 81 11.38 -11.56 -10.59
CA LYS A 81 12.79 -11.23 -10.39
C LYS A 81 13.12 -10.78 -8.95
N ALA A 82 12.27 -11.04 -7.97
CA ALA A 82 12.64 -10.92 -6.56
C ALA A 82 13.62 -12.05 -6.20
N SER A 83 14.92 -11.75 -6.14
CA SER A 83 15.93 -12.68 -5.62
C SER A 83 15.68 -12.89 -4.13
N ASP A 84 15.69 -14.16 -3.72
CA ASP A 84 15.42 -14.70 -2.38
C ASP A 84 15.71 -13.74 -1.22
N GLY A 85 14.67 -13.01 -0.79
CA GLY A 85 14.79 -11.91 0.16
C GLY A 85 13.42 -11.33 0.54
N THR A 86 13.27 -10.98 1.81
CA THR A 86 12.03 -10.39 2.35
C THR A 86 11.78 -9.02 1.70
N SER A 87 10.68 -8.91 0.95
CA SER A 87 10.25 -7.63 0.40
C SER A 87 9.53 -6.81 1.46
N PHE A 88 9.99 -5.58 1.66
CA PHE A 88 9.40 -4.62 2.59
C PHE A 88 8.66 -3.52 1.83
N ARG A 89 7.66 -2.95 2.48
CA ARG A 89 7.04 -1.66 2.13
C ARG A 89 7.41 -0.61 3.16
N GLU A 90 7.42 0.64 2.75
CA GLU A 90 7.57 1.78 3.65
C GLU A 90 6.19 2.25 4.12
N GLU A 91 6.00 2.39 5.43
CA GLU A 91 4.80 2.98 6.02
C GLU A 91 5.12 4.32 6.71
N TYR A 92 4.28 5.31 6.42
CA TYR A 92 4.34 6.66 6.99
C TYR A 92 2.98 7.00 7.59
N HIS A 93 2.80 6.68 8.88
CA HIS A 93 1.56 6.91 9.62
C HIS A 93 1.61 8.28 10.30
N LEU A 94 0.67 9.16 9.92
CA LEU A 94 0.49 10.49 10.48
C LEU A 94 -0.69 10.49 11.45
N THR A 95 -0.42 10.84 12.70
CA THR A 95 -1.42 10.99 13.77
C THR A 95 -1.32 12.37 14.42
N PRO A 96 -2.41 12.91 14.99
CA PRO A 96 -2.32 14.07 15.88
C PRO A 96 -1.50 13.73 17.13
N LYS A 97 -0.65 14.67 17.59
CA LYS A 97 -0.04 14.60 18.92
C LYS A 97 -1.14 14.47 20.00
N ASP A 98 -0.94 13.56 20.94
CA ASP A 98 -1.83 13.25 22.07
C ASP A 98 -3.27 12.87 21.67
N GLY A 99 -3.53 12.56 20.39
CA GLY A 99 -4.87 12.23 19.87
C GLY A 99 -5.75 13.43 19.50
N ASP A 100 -5.34 14.66 19.81
CA ASP A 100 -6.15 15.86 19.61
C ASP A 100 -6.12 16.38 18.15
N LEU A 101 -7.24 16.28 17.44
CA LEU A 101 -7.39 16.83 16.08
C LEU A 101 -7.33 18.37 15.99
N ARG A 102 -7.32 19.10 17.11
CA ARG A 102 -7.07 20.55 17.13
C ARG A 102 -5.58 20.92 17.25
N THR A 103 -4.71 19.95 17.49
CA THR A 103 -3.27 20.17 17.63
C THR A 103 -2.63 20.72 16.35
N LYS A 104 -1.54 21.47 16.51
CA LYS A 104 -0.69 21.93 15.40
C LYS A 104 0.53 21.02 15.17
N THR A 105 0.74 20.00 16.01
CA THR A 105 1.85 19.03 15.87
C THR A 105 1.32 17.68 15.42
N MET A 106 1.69 17.22 14.23
CA MET A 106 1.50 15.82 13.84
C MET A 106 2.71 14.97 14.24
N LEU A 107 2.47 13.70 14.52
CA LEU A 107 3.49 12.67 14.69
C LEU A 107 3.62 11.88 13.39
N LEU A 108 4.84 11.65 12.90
CA LEU A 108 5.15 10.64 11.90
C LEU A 108 5.67 9.39 12.60
N ASN A 109 4.95 8.28 12.47
CA ASN A 109 5.31 6.99 13.06
C ASN A 109 5.58 7.07 14.58
N GLY A 110 4.90 8.00 15.27
CA GLY A 110 5.07 8.31 16.70
C GLY A 110 5.99 9.49 17.02
N THR A 111 6.89 9.87 16.10
CA THR A 111 7.86 10.97 16.30
C THR A 111 7.28 12.32 15.86
N PRO A 112 7.34 13.39 16.69
CA PRO A 112 6.85 14.72 16.30
C PRO A 112 7.50 15.26 15.01
N LEU A 113 6.69 15.75 14.09
CA LEU A 113 7.16 16.53 12.94
C LEU A 113 7.32 17.99 13.36
N GLN A 114 8.54 18.35 13.72
CA GLN A 114 8.98 19.72 14.04
C GLN A 114 10.27 20.03 13.27
N LEU A 115 10.56 21.30 13.04
CA LEU A 115 11.82 21.70 12.40
C LEU A 115 13.01 21.37 13.33
N THR A 116 14.21 21.25 12.75
CA THR A 116 15.45 21.19 13.55
C THR A 116 15.70 22.52 14.26
N ASP A 117 16.64 22.56 15.21
CA ASP A 117 17.07 23.82 15.86
C ASP A 117 17.65 24.85 14.87
N ALA A 118 18.08 24.40 13.69
CA ALA A 118 18.52 25.24 12.58
C ALA A 118 17.38 25.70 11.64
N GLY A 119 16.15 25.20 11.83
CA GLY A 119 14.98 25.50 11.00
C GLY A 119 14.75 24.55 9.83
N ASP A 120 15.52 23.47 9.70
CA ASP A 120 15.40 22.51 8.59
C ASP A 120 14.18 21.59 8.72
N ILE A 121 13.73 21.06 7.57
CA ILE A 121 12.69 20.02 7.52
C ILE A 121 13.28 18.70 8.07
N PRO A 122 12.64 18.03 9.04
CA PRO A 122 13.15 16.81 9.65
C PRO A 122 13.13 15.63 8.67
N SER A 123 14.00 14.63 8.90
CA SER A 123 14.04 13.39 8.12
C SER A 123 12.73 12.60 8.26
N LEU A 124 12.00 12.47 7.15
CA LEU A 124 10.74 11.72 7.08
C LEU A 124 11.03 10.22 7.00
N ASN A 125 11.26 9.58 8.16
CA ASN A 125 11.67 8.19 8.24
C ASN A 125 10.47 7.21 8.22
N PRO A 126 10.47 6.19 7.33
CA PRO A 126 9.43 5.16 7.31
C PRO A 126 9.61 4.09 8.38
N VAL A 127 8.52 3.39 8.71
CA VAL A 127 8.59 2.04 9.27
C VAL A 127 8.63 1.05 8.11
N LEU A 128 9.55 0.08 8.15
CA LEU A 128 9.61 -1.00 7.16
C LEU A 128 8.77 -2.19 7.63
N VAL A 129 7.86 -2.66 6.78
CA VAL A 129 6.93 -3.75 7.09
C VAL A 129 6.95 -4.80 5.97
N ASP A 130 6.92 -6.09 6.30
CA ASP A 130 6.81 -7.17 5.30
C ASP A 130 5.56 -6.97 4.42
N VAL A 131 5.71 -7.04 3.09
CA VAL A 131 4.60 -6.77 2.15
C VAL A 131 3.38 -7.68 2.36
N ARG A 132 3.56 -8.87 2.96
CA ARG A 132 2.52 -9.88 3.20
C ARG A 132 1.66 -9.58 4.43
N SER A 133 2.18 -8.83 5.41
CA SER A 133 1.45 -8.44 6.61
C SER A 133 0.30 -7.47 6.27
N PRO A 134 -0.87 -7.51 6.94
CA PRO A 134 -1.89 -6.48 6.75
C PRO A 134 -1.36 -5.07 7.01
N ILE A 135 -1.96 -4.06 6.36
CA ILE A 135 -1.73 -2.64 6.68
C ILE A 135 -2.75 -2.24 7.75
N SER A 136 -2.27 -1.91 8.95
CA SER A 136 -3.10 -1.33 10.01
C SER A 136 -3.15 0.19 9.89
N ILE A 137 -4.32 0.80 10.05
CA ILE A 137 -4.51 2.25 10.19
C ILE A 137 -5.46 2.59 11.34
N ALA A 138 -4.98 3.42 12.26
CA ALA A 138 -5.70 3.84 13.47
C ALA A 138 -6.87 4.79 13.16
N PRO A 139 -7.86 4.93 14.07
CA PRO A 139 -8.89 5.98 13.98
C PRO A 139 -8.33 7.37 13.68
N LEU A 140 -9.11 8.20 12.98
CA LEU A 140 -8.86 9.64 12.75
C LEU A 140 -7.41 9.97 12.31
N SER A 141 -6.85 9.15 11.41
CA SER A 141 -5.44 9.23 11.03
C SER A 141 -5.23 9.04 9.53
N ILE A 142 -4.04 9.46 9.05
CA ILE A 142 -3.64 9.41 7.65
C ILE A 142 -2.42 8.50 7.53
N LYS A 143 -2.35 7.67 6.49
CA LYS A 143 -1.21 6.78 6.28
C LYS A 143 -0.81 6.72 4.81
N PHE A 144 0.44 7.05 4.51
CA PHE A 144 1.03 6.75 3.21
C PHE A 144 1.74 5.41 3.26
N VAL A 145 1.63 4.63 2.20
CA VAL A 145 2.28 3.31 2.07
C VAL A 145 2.93 3.21 0.69
N ALA A 146 4.25 3.03 0.64
CA ALA A 146 4.96 2.85 -0.63
C ALA A 146 5.30 1.37 -0.86
N LEU A 147 4.66 0.80 -1.88
CA LEU A 147 4.84 -0.56 -2.37
C LEU A 147 5.84 -0.52 -3.52
N HIS A 148 7.11 -0.80 -3.22
CA HIS A 148 8.18 -0.81 -4.23
C HIS A 148 8.00 -1.99 -5.18
N ASN A 149 8.42 -1.83 -6.44
CA ASN A 149 8.35 -2.88 -7.47
C ASN A 149 6.93 -3.44 -7.70
N PHE A 150 5.89 -2.68 -7.37
CA PHE A 150 4.50 -3.03 -7.64
C PHE A 150 4.19 -2.90 -9.15
N GLU A 151 4.15 -4.03 -9.86
CA GLU A 151 3.68 -4.20 -11.26
C GLU A 151 2.28 -3.59 -11.47
N ALA A 152 2.22 -2.29 -11.74
CA ALA A 152 1.05 -1.57 -12.26
C ALA A 152 1.43 -1.04 -13.66
N PRO A 153 0.74 -1.42 -14.76
CA PRO A 153 1.19 -1.09 -16.11
C PRO A 153 1.30 0.40 -16.42
N GLY A 154 0.54 1.25 -15.73
CA GLY A 154 0.63 2.72 -15.84
C GLY A 154 1.77 3.37 -15.04
N CYS A 155 2.66 2.58 -14.44
CA CYS A 155 3.75 3.03 -13.56
C CYS A 155 5.14 2.50 -13.98
N ALA A 156 5.32 2.26 -15.28
CA ALA A 156 6.60 2.01 -15.92
C ALA A 156 7.35 3.32 -16.20
#